data_AF-A0A967LQD9-F1
#
_entry.id   AF-A0A967LQD9-F1
#
_cell.length_a   1.000
_cell.length_b   1.000
_cell.length_c   1.000
_cell.angle_alpha   90.00
_cell.angle_beta   90.00
_cell.angle_gamma   90.00
#
_symmetry.space_group_name_H-M   'P 1'
#
loop_
_entity.id
_entity.type
_entity.pdbx_description
1 polymer ?
#
loop_
_entity_poly.entity_id
_entity_poly.type
_entity_poly.pdbx_seq_one_letter_code
_entity_poly.pdbx_strand_id
1 'polypeptide(L)'
;VEEAHRLRAGHDALMVGIGTVLADDPQLTARGPVQPRVPPLRVVVDSNLRIPRESGLVSSAGDVPVQVFAGSDVPDERAAALAERGVTVTRVPRASPG
;
A
#
# COMPACT_ATOMS: atom_id res chain seq x y z
N VAL A 1 -6.06 13.67 -15.33
CA VAL A 1 -6.36 13.05 -14.02
C VAL A 1 -7.51 12.06 -14.12
N GLU A 2 -8.58 12.38 -14.87
CA GLU A 2 -9.72 11.48 -15.11
C GLU A 2 -9.31 10.14 -15.73
N GLU A 3 -8.42 10.16 -16.73
CA GLU A 3 -7.89 8.94 -17.35
C GLU A 3 -7.19 8.02 -16.36
N ALA A 4 -6.39 8.58 -15.46
CA ALA A 4 -5.71 7.79 -14.43
C ALA A 4 -6.71 7.12 -13.49
N HIS A 5 -7.82 7.79 -13.15
CA HIS A 5 -8.84 7.18 -12.33
C HIS A 5 -9.65 6.11 -13.07
N ARG A 6 -9.90 6.28 -14.37
CA ARG A 6 -10.49 5.23 -15.21
C ARG A 6 -9.61 3.98 -15.25
N LEU A 7 -8.30 4.16 -15.42
CA LEU A 7 -7.34 3.06 -15.34
C LEU A 7 -7.38 2.38 -13.97
N ARG A 8 -7.41 3.15 -12.87
CA ARG A 8 -7.54 2.59 -11.52
C ARG A 8 -8.81 1.77 -11.32
N ALA A 9 -9.92 2.18 -11.94
CA ALA A 9 -11.18 1.45 -11.86
C ALA A 9 -11.15 0.10 -12.61
N GLY A 10 -10.22 -0.07 -13.56
CA GLY A 10 -10.08 -1.28 -14.36
C GLY A 10 -9.00 -2.26 -13.90
N HIS A 11 -8.31 -2.00 -12.78
CA HIS A 11 -7.26 -2.87 -12.25
C HIS A 11 -7.64 -3.43 -10.88
N ASP A 12 -7.13 -4.61 -10.56
CA ASP A 12 -7.35 -5.25 -9.26
C ASP A 12 -6.42 -4.72 -8.15
N ALA A 13 -5.32 -4.07 -8.53
CA ALA A 13 -4.34 -3.53 -7.58
C ALA A 13 -3.67 -2.25 -8.10
N LEU A 14 -3.31 -1.38 -7.16
CA LEU A 14 -2.51 -0.17 -7.39
C LEU A 14 -1.24 -0.25 -6.55
N MET A 15 -0.09 -0.14 -7.20
CA MET A 15 1.20 -0.27 -6.54
C MET A 15 1.99 1.03 -6.58
N VAL A 16 2.61 1.37 -5.45
CA VAL A 16 3.60 2.44 -5.34
C VAL A 16 4.80 2.00 -4.50
N GLY A 17 5.93 2.67 -4.68
CA GLY A 17 7.04 2.57 -3.74
C GLY A 17 6.80 3.45 -2.51
N ILE A 18 7.45 3.12 -1.41
CA ILE A 18 7.40 3.89 -0.16
C ILE A 18 7.76 5.38 -0.33
N GLY A 19 8.66 5.71 -1.26
CA GLY A 19 9.04 7.10 -1.53
C GLY A 19 7.83 7.99 -1.89
N THR A 20 6.90 7.46 -2.69
CA THR A 20 5.66 8.15 -3.06
C THR A 20 4.73 8.33 -1.85
N VAL A 21 4.63 7.32 -0.98
CA VAL A 21 3.79 7.44 0.24
C VAL A 21 4.35 8.51 1.17
N LEU A 22 5.67 8.55 1.35
CA LEU A 22 6.32 9.55 2.19
C LEU A 22 6.22 10.97 1.63
N ALA A 23 6.20 11.12 0.30
CA ALA A 23 6.13 12.43 -0.35
C ALA A 23 4.69 12.96 -0.45
N ASP A 24 3.73 12.09 -0.79
CA ASP A 24 2.41 12.52 -1.27
C ASP A 24 1.23 12.00 -0.45
N ASP A 25 1.44 11.05 0.47
CA ASP A 25 0.40 10.32 1.23
C ASP A 25 -0.86 9.96 0.40
N PRO A 26 -0.70 9.21 -0.72
CA PRO A 26 -1.79 8.98 -1.64
C PRO A 26 -2.79 7.97 -1.09
N GLN A 27 -4.09 8.22 -1.32
CA GLN A 27 -5.15 7.29 -0.92
C GLN A 27 -5.23 6.00 -1.75
N LEU A 28 -4.65 6.02 -2.96
CA LEU A 28 -4.72 4.92 -3.94
C LEU A 28 -6.14 4.41 -4.20
N THR A 29 -7.05 5.34 -4.52
CA THR A 29 -8.45 5.03 -4.85
C THR A 29 -8.80 5.45 -6.29
N ALA A 30 -9.74 4.73 -6.89
CA ALA A 30 -10.44 5.14 -8.10
C ALA A 30 -11.59 6.10 -7.74
N ARG A 31 -11.78 7.16 -8.51
CA ARG A 31 -12.81 8.19 -8.29
C ARG A 31 -13.34 8.68 -9.64
N GLY A 32 -14.58 9.10 -9.70
CA GLY A 32 -15.18 9.63 -10.94
C GLY A 32 -16.27 8.72 -11.51
N PRO A 33 -16.66 8.93 -12.78
CA PRO A 33 -17.87 8.33 -13.35
C PRO A 33 -17.75 6.81 -13.55
N VAL A 34 -16.55 6.32 -13.84
CA VAL A 34 -16.26 4.89 -13.90
C VAL A 34 -15.74 4.45 -12.53
N GLN A 35 -16.52 3.62 -11.84
CA GLN A 35 -16.16 3.06 -10.55
C GLN A 35 -15.79 1.58 -10.67
N PRO A 36 -14.79 1.10 -9.92
CA PRO A 36 -14.49 -0.32 -9.89
C PRO A 36 -15.64 -1.07 -9.20
N ARG A 37 -15.89 -2.31 -9.63
CA ARG A 37 -16.86 -3.20 -8.97
C ARG A 37 -16.41 -3.59 -7.55
N VAL A 38 -15.10 -3.74 -7.35
CA VAL A 38 -14.45 -3.98 -6.06
C VAL A 38 -13.27 -3.00 -5.96
N PRO A 39 -13.10 -2.26 -4.85
CA PRO A 39 -11.96 -1.37 -4.69
C PRO A 39 -10.63 -2.12 -4.92
N PRO A 40 -9.68 -1.54 -5.68
CA PRO A 40 -8.41 -2.21 -5.95
C PRO A 40 -7.60 -2.37 -4.66
N LEU A 41 -6.86 -3.48 -4.56
CA LEU A 41 -5.87 -3.68 -3.51
C LEU A 41 -4.80 -2.59 -3.57
N ARG A 42 -4.47 -2.00 -2.42
CA ARG A 42 -3.47 -0.94 -2.33
C ARG A 42 -2.14 -1.54 -1.91
N VAL A 43 -1.17 -1.53 -2.80
CA VAL A 43 0.12 -2.20 -2.61
C VAL A 43 1.23 -1.18 -2.41
N VAL A 44 2.01 -1.34 -1.35
CA VAL A 44 3.20 -0.53 -1.06
C VAL A 44 4.43 -1.41 -1.01
N VAL A 45 5.45 -1.07 -1.80
CA VAL A 45 6.77 -1.70 -1.73
C VAL A 45 7.66 -0.86 -0.82
N ASP A 46 7.99 -1.42 0.34
CA ASP A 46 8.70 -0.73 1.41
C ASP A 46 9.71 -1.65 2.10
N SER A 47 10.89 -1.78 1.50
CA SER A 47 11.94 -2.70 1.96
C SER A 47 12.36 -2.50 3.42
N ASN A 48 12.10 -1.33 4.02
CA ASN A 48 12.49 -1.00 5.39
C ASN A 48 11.31 -0.73 6.33
N LEU A 49 10.08 -0.97 5.86
CA LEU A 49 8.83 -0.78 6.61
C LEU A 49 8.76 0.60 7.29
N ARG A 50 8.97 1.65 6.48
CA ARG A 50 8.95 3.07 6.83
C ARG A 50 7.59 3.74 6.64
N ILE A 51 6.57 3.05 6.10
CA ILE A 51 5.23 3.60 5.94
C ILE A 51 4.72 4.19 7.28
N PRO A 52 4.33 5.48 7.32
CA PRO A 52 3.86 6.08 8.57
C PRO A 52 2.57 5.42 9.04
N ARG A 53 2.46 5.16 10.34
CA ARG A 53 1.29 4.52 10.96
C ARG A 53 0.03 5.40 10.84
N GLU A 54 0.24 6.70 10.71
CA GLU A 54 -0.77 7.74 10.59
C GLU A 54 -1.10 8.08 9.12
N SER A 55 -0.41 7.46 8.16
CA SER A 55 -0.69 7.66 6.72
C SER A 55 -2.16 7.36 6.41
N GLY A 56 -2.67 8.00 5.36
CA GLY A 56 -4.02 7.77 4.89
C GLY A 56 -4.28 6.32 4.51
N LEU A 57 -3.27 5.64 3.94
CA LEU A 57 -3.34 4.21 3.62
C LEU A 57 -3.53 3.35 4.86
N VAL A 58 -2.68 3.53 5.88
CA VAL A 58 -2.74 2.71 7.10
C VAL A 58 -4.02 3.00 7.89
N SER A 59 -4.41 4.27 7.99
CA SER A 59 -5.61 4.67 8.75
C SER A 59 -6.92 4.15 8.13
N SER A 60 -6.94 3.89 6.83
CA SER A 60 -8.10 3.36 6.10
C SER A 60 -7.97 1.87 5.72
N ALA A 61 -6.99 1.15 6.28
CA ALA A 61 -6.73 -0.25 5.93
C ALA A 61 -7.86 -1.21 6.33
N GLY A 62 -8.72 -0.81 7.28
CA GLY A 62 -9.94 -1.56 7.63
C GLY A 62 -11.06 -1.44 6.60
N ASP A 63 -11.11 -0.35 5.82
CA ASP A 63 -12.16 -0.11 4.82
C ASP A 63 -11.79 -0.67 3.45
N VAL A 64 -10.52 -0.49 3.07
CA VAL A 64 -9.97 -0.98 1.81
C VAL A 64 -8.66 -1.73 2.12
N PRO A 65 -8.44 -2.94 1.60
CA PRO A 65 -7.22 -3.68 1.93
C PRO A 65 -5.93 -2.94 1.55
N VAL A 66 -4.92 -3.01 2.42
CA VAL A 66 -3.55 -2.55 2.16
C VAL A 66 -2.58 -3.71 2.33
N GLN A 67 -1.76 -3.93 1.31
CA GLN A 67 -0.68 -4.90 1.30
C GLN A 67 0.67 -4.16 1.26
N VAL A 68 1.53 -4.44 2.23
CA VAL A 68 2.91 -3.95 2.25
C VAL A 68 3.85 -5.12 1.97
N PHE A 69 4.81 -4.94 1.07
CA PHE A 69 5.93 -5.85 0.88
C PHE A 69 7.18 -5.23 1.53
N ALA A 70 7.74 -5.94 2.51
CA ALA A 70 8.88 -5.46 3.30
C ALA A 70 10.01 -6.48 3.32
N GLY A 71 11.23 -6.04 3.65
CA GLY A 71 12.38 -6.94 3.83
C GLY A 71 12.11 -8.00 4.91
N SER A 72 12.62 -9.21 4.72
CA SER A 72 12.43 -10.31 5.68
C SER A 72 13.08 -10.09 7.05
N ASP A 73 14.03 -9.16 7.11
CA ASP A 73 14.83 -8.76 8.27
C ASP A 73 14.28 -7.51 8.99
N VAL A 74 13.12 -6.98 8.59
CA VAL A 74 12.50 -5.87 9.33
C VAL A 74 12.00 -6.35 10.71
N PRO A 75 12.11 -5.51 11.76
CA PRO A 75 11.70 -5.90 13.11
C PRO A 75 10.22 -6.31 13.19
N ASP A 76 9.95 -7.42 13.89
CA ASP A 76 8.61 -7.98 14.03
C ASP A 76 7.61 -7.01 14.67
N GLU A 77 8.06 -6.24 15.65
CA GLU A 77 7.23 -5.22 16.33
C GLU A 77 6.66 -4.19 15.34
N ARG A 78 7.44 -3.79 14.33
CA ARG A 78 6.96 -2.84 13.32
C ARG A 78 5.88 -3.45 12.42
N ALA A 79 6.06 -4.71 12.03
CA ALA A 79 5.09 -5.43 11.22
C ALA A 79 3.80 -5.71 12.01
N ALA A 80 3.92 -6.14 13.26
CA ALA A 80 2.79 -6.38 14.16
C ALA A 80 1.94 -5.13 14.35
N ALA A 81 2.56 -3.97 14.60
CA ALA A 81 1.79 -2.74 14.81
C ALA A 81 1.06 -2.22 13.55
N LEU A 82 1.53 -2.57 12.35
CA LEU A 82 0.78 -2.30 11.12
C LEU A 82 -0.36 -3.32 10.94
N ALA A 83 -0.11 -4.58 11.27
CA ALA A 83 -1.13 -5.63 11.23
C ALA A 83 -2.30 -5.35 12.19
N GLU A 84 -2.03 -4.79 13.38
CA GLU A 84 -3.04 -4.31 14.33
C GLU A 84 -3.98 -3.25 13.72
N ARG A 85 -3.51 -2.53 12.69
CA ARG A 85 -4.31 -1.55 11.94
C ARG A 85 -4.98 -2.11 10.69
N GLY A 86 -4.91 -3.43 10.47
CA GLY A 86 -5.50 -4.11 9.31
C GLY A 86 -4.59 -4.15 8.08
N VAL A 87 -3.34 -3.71 8.18
CA VAL A 87 -2.38 -3.78 7.06
C VAL A 87 -1.81 -5.20 6.98
N THR A 88 -1.87 -5.82 5.80
CA THR A 88 -1.18 -7.09 5.57
C THR A 88 0.27 -6.82 5.22
N VAL A 89 1.21 -7.43 5.96
CA VAL A 89 2.66 -7.29 5.71
C VAL A 89 3.22 -8.62 5.22
N THR A 90 3.73 -8.63 3.99
CA THR A 90 4.43 -9.78 3.40
C THR A 90 5.92 -9.53 3.46
N ARG A 91 6.66 -10.44 4.09
CA ARG A 91 8.12 -10.42 4.17
C ARG A 91 8.73 -11.02 2.90
N VAL A 92 9.71 -10.33 2.34
CA VAL A 92 10.41 -10.69 1.10
C VAL A 92 11.92 -10.67 1.35
N PRO A 93 12.68 -11.71 0.98
CA PRO A 93 14.13 -11.68 1.04
C PRO A 93 14.71 -10.48 0.31
N ARG A 94 15.77 -9.89 0.85
CA ARG A 94 16.47 -8.82 0.13
C ARG A 94 17.16 -9.40 -1.09
N ALA A 95 17.18 -8.64 -2.18
CA ALA A 95 18.01 -8.97 -3.32
C ALA A 95 19.47 -9.07 -2.86
N SER A 96 20.19 -10.10 -3.32
CA SER A 96 21.63 -10.16 -3.17
C SER A 96 22.25 -8.93 -3.85
N PRO A 97 23.25 -8.29 -3.23
CA PRO A 97 24.04 -7.30 -3.96
C PRO A 97 24.64 -7.99 -5.18
N GLY A 98 24.36 -7.44 -6.37
CA GLY A 98 24.94 -7.87 -7.63
C GLY A 98 26.38 -7.41 -7.79
#